data_AF-A0A6N7QNU8-F1
#
_entry.id   AF-A0A6N7QNU8-F1
#
_cell.length_a   1.000
_cell.length_b   1.000
_cell.length_c   1.000
_cell.angle_alpha   90.00
_cell.angle_beta   90.00
_cell.angle_gamma   90.00
#
_symmetry.space_group_name_H-M   'P 1'
#
loop_
_entity.id
_entity.type
_entity.pdbx_description
1 polymer ?
#
loop_
_entity_poly.entity_id
_entity_poly.type
_entity_poly.pdbx_seq_one_letter_code
_entity_poly.pdbx_strand_id
1 'polypeptide(L)'
;MVKNITIDAEKIIEKYKKEIQEFIISRHHDYMITLTFKEDVNEITASMILSRFIKRMNECYFGRRSRKSIVVTPILERNAFYGVHYHILIQDPRPLSNKNGNKDIKDIIRDNWNNSSPITGDVYRASGGSEVWCEEIYDPKGLSEYLTKQFELWTTDYIDFNNYTTEYRKN
;
A
#
# COMPACT_ATOMS: atom_id res chain seq x y z
N MET A 1 18.82 34.69 5.31
CA MET A 1 19.02 33.66 4.27
C MET A 1 18.26 32.35 4.50
N VAL A 2 17.43 32.20 5.55
CA VAL A 2 16.75 30.92 5.86
C VAL A 2 15.37 30.79 5.18
N LYS A 3 14.67 31.90 4.87
CA LYS A 3 13.31 31.88 4.30
C LYS A 3 13.20 31.27 2.90
N ASN A 4 14.22 31.41 2.04
CA ASN A 4 14.14 30.93 0.65
C ASN A 4 14.22 29.40 0.57
N ILE A 5 14.98 28.76 1.47
CA ILE A 5 15.14 27.29 1.51
C ILE A 5 13.82 26.61 1.91
N THR A 6 13.09 27.19 2.87
CA THR A 6 11.79 26.67 3.33
C THR A 6 10.73 26.76 2.24
N ILE A 7 10.67 27.89 1.52
CA ILE A 7 9.71 28.10 0.41
C ILE A 7 9.94 27.12 -0.74
N ASP A 8 11.20 26.80 -1.04
CA ASP A 8 11.52 25.85 -2.12
C ASP A 8 11.18 24.41 -1.72
N ALA A 9 11.40 24.03 -0.46
CA ALA A 9 11.05 22.71 0.04
C ALA A 9 9.52 22.48 0.13
N GLU A 10 8.76 23.49 0.57
CA GLU A 10 7.29 23.45 0.57
C GLU A 10 6.72 23.27 -0.84
N LYS A 11 7.26 24.00 -1.82
CA LYS A 11 6.85 23.87 -3.24
C LYS A 11 7.16 22.48 -3.82
N ILE A 12 8.31 21.91 -3.46
CA ILE A 12 8.68 20.55 -3.90
C ILE A 12 7.69 19.52 -3.35
N ILE A 13 7.31 19.64 -2.08
CA ILE A 13 6.35 18.72 -1.46
C ILE A 13 4.96 18.90 -2.05
N GLU A 14 4.51 20.12 -2.26
CA GLU A 14 3.21 20.36 -2.88
C GLU A 14 3.16 19.78 -4.29
N LYS A 15 4.24 19.92 -5.06
CA LYS A 15 4.38 19.27 -6.37
C LYS A 15 4.33 17.75 -6.25
N TYR A 16 5.05 17.17 -5.29
CA TYR A 16 5.08 15.72 -5.06
C TYR A 16 3.72 15.17 -4.62
N LYS A 17 3.01 15.87 -3.72
CA LYS A 17 1.63 15.57 -3.32
C LYS A 17 0.72 15.53 -4.54
N LYS A 18 0.79 16.55 -5.39
CA LYS A 18 -0.01 16.64 -6.62
C LYS A 18 0.28 15.48 -7.59
N GLU A 19 1.55 15.14 -7.79
CA GLU A 19 1.96 14.01 -8.63
C GLU A 19 1.42 12.67 -8.09
N ILE A 20 1.45 12.47 -6.78
CA ILE A 20 0.90 11.28 -6.12
C ILE A 20 -0.61 11.22 -6.22
N GLN A 21 -1.28 12.35 -5.98
CA GLN A 21 -2.73 12.43 -6.13
C GLN A 21 -3.15 12.13 -7.56
N GLU A 22 -2.49 12.73 -8.55
CA GLU A 22 -2.72 12.46 -9.97
C GLU A 22 -2.48 10.99 -10.30
N PHE A 23 -1.41 10.38 -9.76
CA PHE A 23 -1.13 8.96 -9.93
C PHE A 23 -2.25 8.06 -9.37
N ILE A 24 -2.69 8.30 -8.14
CA ILE A 24 -3.76 7.53 -7.48
C ILE A 24 -5.08 7.68 -8.26
N ILE A 25 -5.43 8.91 -8.66
CA ILE A 25 -6.68 9.19 -9.38
C ILE A 25 -6.64 8.61 -10.80
N SER A 26 -5.48 8.59 -11.46
CA SER A 26 -5.34 8.11 -12.84
C SER A 26 -5.53 6.60 -12.99
N ARG A 27 -5.51 5.85 -11.87
CA ARG A 27 -5.60 4.40 -11.87
C ARG A 27 -6.83 3.93 -11.12
N HIS A 28 -7.38 2.82 -11.61
CA HIS A 28 -8.43 2.13 -10.92
C HIS A 28 -7.83 1.35 -9.73
N HIS A 29 -8.44 1.51 -8.56
CA HIS A 29 -8.14 0.76 -7.35
C HIS A 29 -9.47 0.37 -6.73
N ASP A 30 -9.59 -0.88 -6.28
CA ASP A 30 -10.81 -1.44 -5.70
C ASP A 30 -10.80 -1.31 -4.17
N TYR A 31 -9.62 -1.49 -3.55
CA TYR A 31 -9.49 -1.51 -2.10
C TYR A 31 -8.30 -0.69 -1.61
N MET A 32 -8.48 -0.04 -0.46
CA MET A 32 -7.43 0.52 0.39
C MET A 32 -7.22 -0.41 1.58
N ILE A 33 -5.96 -0.75 1.87
CA ILE A 33 -5.58 -1.67 2.93
C ILE A 33 -4.57 -0.99 3.86
N THR A 34 -4.78 -1.10 5.17
CA THR A 34 -3.82 -0.64 6.18
C THR A 34 -3.14 -1.84 6.83
N LEU A 35 -1.82 -1.95 6.68
CA LEU A 35 -1.00 -3.04 7.21
C LEU A 35 -0.01 -2.51 8.25
N THR A 36 -0.01 -3.10 9.43
CA THR A 36 0.83 -2.67 10.56
C THR A 36 1.78 -3.78 11.02
N PHE A 37 2.74 -3.43 11.87
CA PHE A 37 3.70 -4.36 12.48
C PHE A 37 3.42 -4.54 13.98
N LYS A 38 3.91 -5.64 14.56
CA LYS A 38 3.76 -5.90 16.00
C LYS A 38 4.67 -5.04 16.87
N GLU A 39 5.78 -4.61 16.29
CA GLU A 39 6.87 -3.84 16.87
C GLU A 39 7.39 -2.84 15.82
N ASP A 40 8.13 -1.83 16.27
CA ASP A 40 8.71 -0.83 15.38
C ASP A 40 9.75 -1.47 14.46
N VAL A 41 9.55 -1.31 13.16
CA VAL A 41 10.47 -1.81 12.12
C VAL A 41 11.05 -0.65 11.34
N ASN A 42 12.30 -0.80 10.88
CA ASN A 42 12.88 0.14 9.92
C ASN A 42 12.31 -0.09 8.50
N GLU A 43 12.45 0.92 7.64
CA GLU A 43 11.88 0.94 6.29
C GLU A 43 12.39 -0.18 5.38
N ILE A 44 13.66 -0.58 5.55
CA ILE A 44 14.27 -1.69 4.80
C ILE A 44 13.56 -3.00 5.16
N THR A 45 13.37 -3.25 6.47
CA THR A 45 12.69 -4.45 6.97
C THR A 45 11.22 -4.44 6.56
N ALA A 46 10.55 -3.30 6.68
CA ALA A 46 9.17 -3.11 6.23
C ALA A 46 9.02 -3.47 4.74
N SER A 47 9.92 -2.97 3.89
CA SER A 47 9.93 -3.21 2.45
C SER A 47 10.15 -4.68 2.12
N MET A 48 11.10 -5.35 2.79
CA MET A 48 11.33 -6.78 2.61
C MET A 48 10.10 -7.62 2.98
N ILE A 49 9.38 -7.25 4.03
CA ILE A 49 8.16 -7.94 4.46
C ILE A 49 7.03 -7.69 3.47
N LEU A 50 6.87 -6.45 2.99
CA LEU A 50 5.90 -6.10 1.96
C LEU A 50 6.14 -6.91 0.67
N SER A 51 7.39 -7.03 0.21
CA SER A 51 7.71 -7.84 -0.98
C SER A 51 7.34 -9.32 -0.78
N ARG A 52 7.52 -9.87 0.44
CA ARG A 52 7.06 -11.23 0.75
C ARG A 52 5.54 -11.33 0.71
N PHE A 53 4.83 -10.37 1.27
CA PHE A 53 3.37 -10.30 1.21
C PHE A 53 2.86 -10.31 -0.23
N ILE A 54 3.38 -9.43 -1.09
CA ILE A 54 3.01 -9.35 -2.51
C ILE A 54 3.30 -10.67 -3.23
N LYS A 55 4.47 -11.27 -2.97
CA LYS A 55 4.80 -12.59 -3.53
C LYS A 55 3.78 -13.65 -3.11
N ARG A 56 3.40 -13.71 -1.83
CA ARG A 56 2.40 -14.67 -1.35
C ARG A 56 1.02 -14.44 -1.96
N MET A 57 0.61 -13.18 -2.11
CA MET A 57 -0.62 -12.82 -2.83
C MET A 57 -0.58 -13.30 -4.28
N ASN A 58 0.52 -13.07 -5.00
CA ASN A 58 0.72 -13.58 -6.37
C ASN A 58 0.64 -15.10 -6.45
N GLU A 59 1.29 -15.82 -5.54
CA GLU A 59 1.21 -17.28 -5.47
C GLU A 59 -0.21 -17.79 -5.15
N CYS A 60 -0.93 -17.05 -4.31
CA CYS A 60 -2.31 -17.36 -3.92
C CYS A 60 -3.23 -17.25 -5.14
N TYR A 61 -3.26 -16.10 -5.81
CA TYR A 61 -4.17 -15.84 -6.93
C TYR A 61 -3.74 -16.52 -8.23
N PHE A 62 -2.45 -16.50 -8.58
CA PHE A 62 -2.02 -16.94 -9.91
C PHE A 62 -1.22 -18.24 -9.89
N GLY A 63 -0.73 -18.67 -8.73
CA GLY A 63 0.12 -19.85 -8.58
C GLY A 63 1.60 -19.56 -8.77
N ARG A 64 2.45 -20.42 -8.19
CA ARG A 64 3.91 -20.23 -8.09
C ARG A 64 4.66 -20.07 -9.40
N ARG A 65 4.14 -20.61 -10.50
CA ARG A 65 4.78 -20.58 -11.83
C ARG A 65 4.20 -19.49 -12.75
N SER A 66 3.24 -18.72 -12.27
CA SER A 66 2.62 -17.65 -13.07
C SER A 66 3.57 -16.47 -13.23
N ARG A 67 3.48 -15.81 -14.39
CA ARG A 67 4.11 -14.51 -14.66
C ARG A 67 3.18 -13.32 -14.39
N LYS A 68 1.93 -13.58 -13.99
CA LYS A 68 0.96 -12.54 -13.60
C LYS A 68 1.32 -11.98 -12.22
N SER A 69 1.02 -10.71 -12.01
CA SER A 69 1.14 -10.04 -10.70
C SER A 69 -0.15 -9.31 -10.35
N ILE A 70 -0.41 -9.18 -9.06
CA ILE A 70 -1.37 -8.23 -8.51
C ILE A 70 -0.87 -6.81 -8.80
N VAL A 71 -1.82 -5.88 -8.95
CA VAL A 71 -1.53 -4.45 -9.10
C VAL A 71 -1.69 -3.81 -7.73
N VAL A 72 -0.59 -3.24 -7.22
CA VAL A 72 -0.54 -2.62 -5.90
C VAL A 72 0.17 -1.28 -5.94
N THR A 73 -0.26 -0.34 -5.12
CA THR A 73 0.43 0.93 -4.86
C THR A 73 0.65 1.04 -3.35
N PRO A 74 1.86 0.71 -2.87
CA PRO A 74 2.19 0.83 -1.46
C PRO A 74 2.61 2.27 -1.14
N ILE A 75 2.19 2.73 0.03
CA ILE A 75 2.53 4.01 0.64
C ILE A 75 2.98 3.67 2.05
N LEU A 76 4.26 3.89 2.34
CA LEU A 76 4.82 3.69 3.67
C LEU A 76 4.61 4.96 4.47
N GLU A 77 3.82 4.93 5.53
CA GLU A 77 3.64 6.07 6.43
C GLU A 77 4.43 5.84 7.72
N ARG A 78 5.04 6.90 8.25
CA ARG A 78 5.69 6.91 9.56
C ARG A 78 4.83 7.61 10.61
N ASN A 79 4.35 6.86 11.59
CA ASN A 79 3.69 7.40 12.76
C ASN A 79 4.70 7.62 13.90
N ALA A 80 4.71 8.83 14.49
CA ALA A 80 5.62 9.18 15.59
C ALA A 80 5.47 8.29 16.85
N PHE A 81 4.33 7.62 17.03
CA PHE A 81 4.01 6.82 18.22
C PHE A 81 3.97 5.31 17.97
N TYR A 82 3.80 4.86 16.72
CA TYR A 82 3.49 3.47 16.39
C TYR A 82 4.42 2.86 15.33
N GLY A 83 5.53 3.55 15.02
CA GLY A 83 6.48 3.11 14.00
C GLY A 83 5.94 3.33 12.59
N VAL A 84 6.38 2.51 11.64
CA VAL A 84 5.93 2.60 10.24
C VAL A 84 4.76 1.66 9.96
N HIS A 85 3.87 2.03 9.05
CA HIS A 85 2.80 1.16 8.53
C HIS A 85 2.59 1.40 7.04
N TYR A 86 1.93 0.47 6.37
CA TYR A 86 1.62 0.61 4.94
C TYR A 86 0.14 0.91 4.73
N HIS A 87 -0.13 1.92 3.90
CA HIS A 87 -1.37 2.00 3.14
C HIS A 87 -1.13 1.41 1.75
N ILE A 88 -1.94 0.45 1.34
CA ILE A 88 -1.82 -0.23 0.05
C ILE A 88 -3.11 -0.08 -0.73
N LEU A 89 -3.01 0.48 -1.93
CA LEU A 89 -4.11 0.47 -2.89
C LEU A 89 -3.96 -0.75 -3.79
N ILE A 90 -5.03 -1.53 -3.95
CA ILE A 90 -5.00 -2.74 -4.77
C ILE A 90 -6.14 -2.76 -5.78
N GLN A 91 -5.90 -3.39 -6.93
CA GLN A 91 -6.97 -3.86 -7.81
C GLN A 91 -7.37 -5.27 -7.40
N ASP A 92 -8.65 -5.59 -7.44
CA ASP A 92 -9.18 -6.92 -7.19
C ASP A 92 -8.57 -7.90 -8.20
N PRO A 93 -7.78 -8.88 -7.76
CA PRO A 93 -7.17 -9.84 -8.66
C PRO A 93 -8.10 -11.01 -9.00
N ARG A 94 -9.29 -11.13 -8.38
CA ARG A 94 -10.25 -12.22 -8.62
C ARG A 94 -10.71 -12.30 -10.08
N PRO A 95 -11.05 -11.20 -10.78
CA PRO A 95 -11.38 -11.25 -12.22
C PRO A 95 -10.25 -11.82 -13.10
N LEU A 96 -9.00 -11.81 -12.62
CA LEU A 96 -7.82 -12.29 -13.34
C LEU A 96 -7.43 -13.74 -12.98
N SER A 97 -8.14 -14.36 -12.00
CA SER A 97 -7.81 -15.66 -11.42
C SER A 97 -9.02 -16.61 -11.32
N ASN A 98 -8.82 -17.86 -11.77
CA ASN A 98 -9.82 -18.93 -11.60
C ASN A 98 -9.65 -19.70 -10.28
N LYS A 99 -8.64 -19.39 -9.45
CA LYS A 99 -8.21 -20.26 -8.34
C LYS A 99 -8.89 -19.95 -7.01
N ASN A 100 -9.23 -18.69 -6.77
CA ASN A 100 -9.83 -18.23 -5.51
C ASN A 100 -11.02 -17.29 -5.73
N GLY A 101 -11.73 -17.40 -6.86
CA GLY A 101 -12.84 -16.51 -7.18
C GLY A 101 -13.96 -16.45 -6.12
N ASN A 102 -14.13 -17.53 -5.35
CA ASN A 102 -15.18 -17.64 -4.32
C ASN A 102 -14.71 -17.29 -2.89
N LYS A 103 -13.43 -16.99 -2.69
CA LYS A 103 -12.91 -16.65 -1.36
C LYS A 103 -13.01 -15.15 -1.14
N ASP A 104 -13.28 -14.77 0.11
CA ASP A 104 -13.23 -13.38 0.52
C ASP A 104 -11.80 -12.84 0.36
N ILE A 105 -11.68 -11.69 -0.31
CA ILE A 105 -10.41 -11.01 -0.51
C ILE A 105 -9.81 -10.56 0.84
N LYS A 106 -10.65 -10.19 1.81
CA LYS A 106 -10.20 -9.79 3.15
C LYS A 106 -9.50 -10.94 3.87
N ASP A 107 -10.10 -12.12 3.85
CA ASP A 107 -9.48 -13.32 4.43
C ASP A 107 -8.14 -13.64 3.76
N ILE A 108 -8.07 -13.54 2.42
CA ILE A 108 -6.84 -13.78 1.68
C ILE A 108 -5.76 -12.75 2.07
N ILE A 109 -6.09 -11.47 2.13
CA ILE A 109 -5.14 -10.41 2.50
C ILE A 109 -4.63 -10.65 3.92
N ARG A 110 -5.55 -10.82 4.89
CA ARG A 110 -5.23 -11.05 6.30
C ARG A 110 -4.28 -12.24 6.44
N ASP A 111 -4.66 -13.38 5.87
CA ASP A 111 -3.89 -14.61 6.03
C ASP A 111 -2.51 -14.48 5.38
N ASN A 112 -2.39 -13.80 4.23
CA ASN A 112 -1.09 -13.59 3.60
C ASN A 112 -0.23 -12.59 4.37
N TRP A 113 -0.80 -11.52 4.93
CA TRP A 113 -0.07 -10.56 5.75
C TRP A 113 0.44 -11.20 7.05
N ASN A 114 -0.45 -11.84 7.81
CA ASN A 114 -0.12 -12.48 9.08
C ASN A 114 0.93 -13.60 8.93
N ASN A 115 1.04 -14.20 7.74
CA ASN A 115 2.03 -15.22 7.43
C ASN A 115 3.27 -14.69 6.67
N SER A 116 3.40 -13.39 6.44
CA SER A 116 4.55 -12.81 5.72
C SER A 116 5.80 -12.66 6.59
N SER A 117 5.63 -12.47 7.89
CA SER A 117 6.72 -12.43 8.88
C SER A 117 6.17 -12.70 10.29
N PRO A 118 6.96 -13.23 11.24
CA PRO A 118 6.51 -13.33 12.64
C PRO A 118 6.13 -11.97 13.26
N ILE A 119 6.71 -10.89 12.73
CA ILE A 119 6.56 -9.51 13.23
C ILE A 119 5.45 -8.71 12.52
N THR A 120 4.76 -9.29 11.53
CA THR A 120 3.58 -8.62 10.95
C THR A 120 2.49 -8.50 12.01
N GLY A 121 1.92 -7.30 12.10
CA GLY A 121 0.80 -6.98 12.97
C GLY A 121 -0.45 -7.72 12.52
N ASP A 122 -1.28 -8.11 13.48
CA ASP A 122 -2.64 -8.51 13.16
C ASP A 122 -3.36 -7.32 12.52
N VAL A 123 -3.98 -7.52 11.35
CA VAL A 123 -4.69 -6.48 10.62
C VAL A 123 -5.76 -5.80 11.49
N TYR A 124 -6.33 -6.53 12.45
CA TYR A 124 -7.32 -6.01 13.39
C TYR A 124 -6.72 -5.10 14.49
N ARG A 125 -5.40 -5.18 14.74
CA ARG A 125 -4.74 -4.39 15.79
C ARG A 125 -4.76 -2.90 15.47
N ALA A 126 -4.57 -2.55 14.21
CA ALA A 126 -4.59 -1.17 13.73
C ALA A 126 -6.00 -0.56 13.76
N SER A 127 -7.00 -1.40 13.52
CA SER A 127 -8.40 -1.01 13.37
C SER A 127 -9.23 -1.15 14.65
N GLY A 128 -8.59 -1.43 15.80
CA GLY A 128 -9.29 -1.64 17.06
C GLY A 128 -10.29 -2.80 17.03
N GLY A 129 -10.02 -3.84 16.24
CA GLY A 129 -10.90 -5.00 16.07
C GLY A 129 -11.94 -4.86 14.96
N SER A 130 -11.98 -3.74 14.23
CA SER A 130 -12.93 -3.53 13.13
C SER A 130 -12.36 -3.91 11.76
N GLU A 131 -13.22 -4.01 10.74
CA GLU A 131 -12.82 -4.34 9.36
C GLU A 131 -12.32 -3.13 8.54
N VAL A 132 -12.13 -1.96 9.18
CA VAL A 132 -11.68 -0.72 8.50
C VAL A 132 -10.22 -0.77 8.04
N TRP A 133 -9.51 -1.86 8.34
CA TRP A 133 -8.19 -2.11 7.78
C TRP A 133 -8.25 -2.46 6.28
N CYS A 134 -9.42 -2.81 5.74
CA CYS A 134 -9.65 -3.06 4.31
C CYS A 134 -10.98 -2.45 3.85
N GLU A 135 -10.91 -1.37 3.09
CA GLU A 135 -12.06 -0.56 2.65
C GLU A 135 -12.16 -0.51 1.14
N GLU A 136 -13.39 -0.51 0.61
CA GLU A 136 -13.64 -0.29 -0.82
C GLU A 136 -13.48 1.19 -1.17
N ILE A 137 -12.90 1.46 -2.33
CA ILE A 137 -12.62 2.82 -2.78
C ILE A 137 -13.78 3.30 -3.66
N TYR A 138 -14.62 4.18 -3.10
CA TYR A 138 -15.70 4.85 -3.85
C TYR A 138 -15.37 6.29 -4.24
N ASP A 139 -14.42 6.91 -3.54
CA ASP A 139 -13.96 8.28 -3.80
C ASP A 139 -12.43 8.32 -3.91
N PRO A 140 -11.87 8.06 -5.11
CA PRO A 140 -10.43 8.12 -5.34
C PRO A 140 -9.83 9.50 -5.04
N LYS A 141 -10.60 10.57 -5.20
CA LYS A 141 -10.14 11.93 -4.94
C LYS A 141 -9.97 12.15 -3.45
N GLY A 142 -11.03 11.91 -2.66
CA GLY A 142 -10.97 12.02 -1.20
C GLY A 142 -9.90 11.10 -0.59
N LEU A 143 -9.74 9.89 -1.12
CA LEU A 143 -8.66 8.98 -0.74
C LEU A 143 -7.27 9.58 -1.01
N SER A 144 -7.07 10.16 -2.19
CA SER A 144 -5.78 10.77 -2.55
C SER A 144 -5.44 11.96 -1.64
N GLU A 145 -6.43 12.76 -1.29
CA GLU A 145 -6.30 13.87 -0.33
C GLU A 145 -5.99 13.35 1.08
N TYR A 146 -6.65 12.26 1.52
CA TYR A 146 -6.39 11.60 2.79
C TYR A 146 -4.94 11.09 2.89
N LEU A 147 -4.49 10.31 1.90
CA LEU A 147 -3.15 9.69 1.90
C LEU A 147 -2.03 10.73 1.84
N THR A 148 -2.23 11.81 1.08
CA THR A 148 -1.22 12.87 0.93
C THR A 148 -1.24 13.91 2.05
N LYS A 149 -2.25 13.88 2.93
CA LYS A 149 -2.33 14.78 4.09
C LYS A 149 -1.13 14.60 5.03
N GLN A 150 -0.65 13.38 5.19
CA GLN A 150 0.40 13.02 6.14
C GLN A 150 1.82 13.26 5.61
N PHE A 151 2.00 13.67 4.34
CA PHE A 151 3.33 13.99 3.84
C PHE A 151 3.80 15.34 4.42
N GLU A 152 4.77 15.26 5.33
CA GLU A 152 5.49 16.40 5.89
C GLU A 152 6.95 16.40 5.41
N LEU A 153 7.61 17.56 5.51
CA LEU A 153 9.01 17.81 5.11
C LEU A 153 10.04 16.80 5.65
N TRP A 154 9.69 16.07 6.70
CA TRP A 154 10.61 15.21 7.45
C TRP A 154 10.17 13.75 7.49
N THR A 155 9.01 13.40 6.92
CA THR A 155 8.45 12.04 6.99
C THR A 155 8.58 11.26 5.69
N THR A 156 9.12 11.86 4.62
CA THR A 156 9.06 11.42 3.22
C THR A 156 8.78 9.93 3.03
N ASP A 157 7.48 9.65 2.87
CA ASP A 157 6.91 8.36 2.55
C ASP A 157 7.42 7.92 1.17
N TYR A 158 8.18 6.83 1.13
CA TYR A 158 8.70 6.29 -0.12
C TYR A 158 7.57 5.62 -0.91
N ILE A 159 7.19 6.21 -2.03
CA ILE A 159 6.37 5.53 -3.03
C ILE A 159 7.28 4.89 -4.07
N ASP A 160 7.32 3.56 -4.06
CA ASP A 160 8.01 2.77 -5.07
C ASP A 160 7.18 2.69 -6.36
N PHE A 161 7.32 3.69 -7.21
CA PHE A 161 6.63 3.76 -8.50
C PHE A 161 7.12 2.72 -9.51
N ASN A 162 8.35 2.21 -9.38
CA ASN A 162 9.01 1.43 -10.43
C ASN A 162 8.87 -0.09 -10.25
N ASN A 163 8.63 -0.59 -9.04
CA ASN A 163 8.64 -2.05 -8.80
C ASN A 163 7.28 -2.75 -8.93
N TYR A 164 6.14 -2.06 -9.06
CA TYR A 164 4.83 -2.71 -8.83
C TYR A 164 3.75 -2.51 -9.90
N THR A 165 4.03 -1.78 -10.98
CA THR A 165 3.17 -1.75 -12.17
C THR A 165 3.72 -2.67 -13.24
N THR A 166 3.67 -3.99 -13.05
CA THR A 166 3.62 -4.86 -14.24
C THR A 166 2.17 -4.89 -14.72
N GLU A 167 1.73 -3.77 -15.31
CA GLU A 167 0.70 -3.85 -16.34
C GLU A 167 1.26 -4.81 -17.40
N TYR A 168 0.78 -6.05 -17.39
CA TYR A 168 1.15 -6.98 -18.43
C TYR A 168 0.44 -6.52 -19.70
N ARG A 169 1.21 -6.00 -20.66
CA ARG A 169 0.77 -5.77 -22.04
C ARG A 169 0.14 -7.06 -22.57
N LYS A 170 -1.12 -6.98 -22.98
CA LYS A 170 -1.79 -8.07 -23.71
C LYS A 170 -0.89 -8.49 -24.88
N ASN A 171 -0.57 -9.78 -24.96
CA ASN A 171 -0.23 -10.40 -26.24
C ASN A 171 -1.51 -10.55 -27.06
#